data_AF-A0A6V8NZB6-F1
#
_entry.id   AF-A0A6V8NZB6-F1
#
_cell.length_a   1.000
_cell.length_b   1.000
_cell.length_c   1.000
_cell.angle_alpha   90.00
_cell.angle_beta   90.00
_cell.angle_gamma   90.00
#
_symmetry.space_group_name_H-M   'P 1'
#
loop_
_entity.id
_entity.type
_entity.pdbx_description
1 polymer ?
#
loop_
_entity_poly.entity_id
_entity_poly.type
_entity_poly.pdbx_seq_one_letter_code
_entity_poly.pdbx_strand_id
1 'polypeptide(L)'
;HRSSLSDQIGERFWGVEDILSYEVVHVEESDELVGIGKKLMEQAGLRPRDALYIASAAADKADYFITCDDKVRNKKVKIVEVLGYGLNVMTPVEYIKKRGGG
;
A
#
# COMPACT_ATOMS: atom_id res chain seq x y z
N HIS A 1 23.12 -25.89 -4.11
CA HIS A 1 23.16 -24.92 -3.01
C HIS A 1 21.73 -24.63 -2.58
N ARG A 2 21.33 -25.06 -1.38
CA ARG A 2 19.97 -24.86 -0.83
C ARG A 2 20.16 -23.81 0.28
N SER A 3 19.83 -22.54 0.03
CA SER A 3 19.83 -21.53 1.10
C SER A 3 18.95 -22.01 2.24
N SER A 4 19.45 -21.86 3.46
CA SER A 4 18.81 -22.38 4.66
C SER A 4 17.51 -21.61 4.91
N LEU A 5 16.46 -22.33 5.31
CA LEU A 5 15.18 -21.76 5.72
C LEU A 5 15.34 -20.67 6.81
N SER A 6 16.42 -20.73 7.60
CA SER A 6 16.78 -19.72 8.59
C SER A 6 17.12 -18.37 7.98
N ASP A 7 17.75 -18.34 6.80
CA ASP A 7 18.15 -17.09 6.13
C ASP A 7 16.91 -16.37 5.56
N GLN A 8 15.97 -17.13 4.98
CA GLN A 8 14.69 -16.58 4.48
C GLN A 8 13.78 -16.06 5.60
N ILE A 9 13.85 -16.66 6.79
CA ILE A 9 13.11 -16.17 7.97
C ILE A 9 13.79 -14.90 8.50
N GLY A 10 15.12 -14.87 8.60
CA GLY A 10 15.87 -13.69 9.02
C GLY A 10 15.57 -12.46 8.17
N GLU A 11 15.67 -12.55 6.84
CA GLU A 11 15.38 -11.44 5.92
C GLU A 11 13.94 -10.92 6.04
N ARG A 12 12.98 -11.80 6.37
CA ARG A 12 11.58 -11.43 6.59
C ARG A 12 11.35 -10.64 7.88
N PHE A 13 12.17 -10.83 8.91
CA PHE A 13 12.02 -10.13 10.19
C PHE A 13 12.67 -8.75 10.16
N TRP A 14 13.87 -8.61 9.61
CA TRP A 14 14.60 -7.33 9.54
C TRP A 14 13.85 -6.24 8.77
N GLY A 15 13.12 -6.61 7.70
CA GLY A 15 12.39 -5.62 6.90
C GLY A 15 11.09 -5.09 7.53
N VAL A 16 10.59 -5.73 8.59
CA VAL A 16 9.35 -5.31 9.28
C VAL A 16 9.64 -4.22 10.31
N GLU A 17 10.80 -4.27 10.98
CA GLU A 17 11.23 -3.27 11.96
C GLU A 17 11.38 -1.87 11.32
N ASP A 18 11.91 -1.80 10.09
CA ASP A 18 11.99 -0.55 9.32
C ASP A 18 10.60 0.06 9.03
N ILE A 19 9.60 -0.78 8.73
CA ILE A 19 8.22 -0.34 8.44
C ILE A 19 7.52 0.15 9.72
N LEU A 20 7.85 -0.42 10.88
CA LEU A 20 7.24 -0.06 12.15
C LEU A 20 7.73 1.28 12.73
N SER A 21 8.79 1.88 12.16
CA SER A 21 9.28 3.19 12.58
C SER A 21 8.50 4.38 12.00
N TYR A 22 7.51 4.12 11.14
CA TYR A 22 6.76 5.18 10.47
C TYR A 22 5.76 5.89 11.39
N GLU A 23 5.69 7.21 11.23
CA GLU A 23 4.76 8.10 11.90
C GLU A 23 3.31 7.79 11.49
N VAL A 24 2.42 7.70 12.49
CA VAL A 24 0.98 7.54 12.25
C VAL A 24 0.41 8.91 11.87
N VAL A 25 0.31 9.18 10.58
CA VAL A 25 -0.37 10.38 10.07
C VAL A 25 -1.88 10.14 10.18
N HIS A 26 -2.54 10.93 11.04
CA HIS A 26 -3.99 10.92 11.14
C HIS A 26 -4.57 11.88 10.10
N VAL A 27 -5.16 11.33 9.04
CA VAL A 27 -5.85 12.12 8.03
C VAL A 27 -7.28 12.38 8.52
N GLU A 28 -7.62 13.64 8.78
CA GLU A 28 -8.99 14.02 9.15
C GLU A 28 -9.96 13.72 8.00
N GLU A 29 -11.14 13.19 8.34
CA GLU A 29 -12.19 12.94 7.34
C GLU A 29 -12.63 14.26 6.71
N SER A 30 -12.40 14.39 5.40
CA SER A 30 -12.93 15.47 4.58
C SER A 30 -13.95 14.93 3.58
N ASP A 31 -14.88 15.78 3.14
CA ASP A 31 -15.84 15.42 2.09
C ASP A 31 -15.15 14.96 0.79
N GLU A 32 -13.95 15.48 0.55
CA GLU A 32 -13.10 15.10 -0.59
C GLU A 32 -12.57 13.66 -0.46
N LEU A 33 -12.09 13.27 0.73
CA LEU A 33 -11.66 11.90 1.02
C LEU A 33 -12.79 10.89 0.88
N VAL A 34 -13.97 11.23 1.39
CA VAL A 34 -15.17 10.40 1.26
C VAL A 34 -15.56 10.29 -0.22
N GLY A 35 -15.46 11.38 -0.99
CA GLY A 35 -15.69 11.39 -2.43
C GLY A 35 -14.73 10.46 -3.19
N ILE A 36 -13.44 10.52 -2.88
CA ILE A 36 -12.42 9.63 -3.48
C ILE A 36 -12.68 8.18 -3.09
N GLY A 37 -12.97 7.91 -1.81
CA GLY A 37 -13.30 6.58 -1.32
C GLY A 37 -14.50 5.97 -2.05
N LYS A 38 -15.57 6.74 -2.27
CA LYS A 38 -16.74 6.28 -3.05
C LYS A 38 -16.37 5.94 -4.49
N LYS A 39 -15.59 6.78 -5.18
CA LYS A 39 -15.12 6.50 -6.55
C LYS A 39 -14.30 5.20 -6.61
N LEU A 40 -13.41 4.98 -5.63
CA LEU A 40 -12.62 3.76 -5.51
C LEU A 40 -13.48 2.51 -5.27
N MET A 41 -14.56 2.63 -4.49
CA MET A 41 -15.51 1.55 -4.30
C MET A 41 -16.24 1.22 -5.60
N GLU A 42 -16.79 2.22 -6.29
CA GLU A 42 -17.63 2.03 -7.47
C GLU A 42 -16.83 1.59 -8.70
N GLN A 43 -15.66 2.18 -8.92
CA GLN A 43 -14.91 2.03 -10.17
C GLN A 43 -13.77 1.00 -10.05
N ALA A 44 -13.08 0.95 -8.90
CA ALA A 44 -12.06 -0.07 -8.65
C ALA A 44 -12.63 -1.31 -7.94
N GLY A 45 -13.89 -1.27 -7.46
CA GLY A 45 -14.54 -2.40 -6.80
C GLY A 45 -13.96 -2.68 -5.41
N LEU A 46 -13.36 -1.68 -4.75
CA LEU A 46 -12.75 -1.84 -3.43
C LEU A 46 -13.78 -1.95 -2.32
N ARG A 47 -13.43 -2.65 -1.23
CA ARG A 47 -14.27 -2.64 -0.02
C ARG A 47 -14.18 -1.26 0.63
N PRO A 48 -15.21 -0.82 1.39
CA PRO A 48 -15.23 0.51 1.99
C PRO A 48 -13.96 0.86 2.78
N ARG A 49 -13.47 -0.06 3.62
CA ARG A 49 -12.27 0.13 4.42
C ARG A 49 -11.01 0.31 3.55
N ASP A 50 -10.82 -0.54 2.55
CA ASP A 50 -9.65 -0.49 1.67
C ASP A 50 -9.66 0.80 0.83
N ALA A 51 -10.84 1.20 0.36
CA ALA A 51 -11.02 2.44 -0.38
C ALA A 51 -10.67 3.67 0.46
N LEU A 52 -11.05 3.69 1.74
CA LEU A 52 -10.72 4.78 2.65
C LEU A 52 -9.21 4.87 2.89
N TYR A 53 -8.53 3.77 3.19
CA TYR A 53 -7.06 3.79 3.39
C TYR A 53 -6.29 4.26 2.17
N ILE A 54 -6.71 3.84 0.97
CA ILE A 54 -6.10 4.29 -0.28
C ILE A 54 -6.40 5.77 -0.54
N ALA A 55 -7.62 6.23 -0.24
CA ALA A 55 -7.97 7.64 -0.35
C ALA A 55 -7.12 8.49 0.60
N SER A 56 -6.91 8.06 1.84
CA SER A 56 -6.03 8.73 2.81
C SER A 56 -4.59 8.81 2.29
N ALA A 57 -4.05 7.70 1.78
CA ALA A 57 -2.70 7.68 1.21
C ALA A 57 -2.56 8.63 0.00
N ALA A 58 -3.58 8.70 -0.86
CA ALA A 58 -3.60 9.59 -2.00
C ALA A 58 -3.73 11.06 -1.61
N ALA A 59 -4.52 11.38 -0.59
CA ALA A 59 -4.69 12.75 -0.10
C ALA A 59 -3.38 13.33 0.45
N ASP A 60 -2.59 12.50 1.12
CA ASP A 60 -1.23 12.87 1.58
C ASP A 60 -0.16 12.74 0.48
N LYS A 61 -0.57 12.41 -0.76
CA LYS A 61 0.32 12.22 -1.92
C LYS A 61 1.44 11.20 -1.66
N ALA A 62 1.12 10.13 -0.92
CA ALA A 62 2.07 9.08 -0.61
C ALA A 62 2.50 8.33 -1.88
N ASP A 63 3.81 8.13 -2.07
CA ASP A 63 4.33 7.43 -3.26
C ASP A 63 3.99 5.93 -3.28
N TYR A 64 3.73 5.35 -2.10
CA TYR A 64 3.58 3.92 -1.87
C TYR A 64 2.38 3.62 -0.98
N PHE A 65 1.59 2.62 -1.37
CA PHE A 65 0.61 1.98 -0.50
C PHE A 65 1.03 0.52 -0.27
N ILE A 66 1.54 0.24 0.93
CA ILE A 66 2.08 -1.07 1.28
C ILE A 66 0.95 -1.94 1.84
N THR A 67 0.68 -3.08 1.21
CA THR A 67 -0.35 -4.02 1.66
C THR A 67 0.00 -5.47 1.29
N CYS A 68 -0.39 -6.39 2.16
CA CYS A 68 -0.34 -7.83 1.89
C CYS A 68 -1.65 -8.37 1.30
N ASP A 69 -2.70 -7.54 1.13
CA ASP A 69 -3.97 -8.00 0.58
C ASP A 69 -3.91 -8.07 -0.95
N ASP A 70 -3.86 -9.30 -1.48
CA ASP A 70 -3.85 -9.57 -2.91
C ASP A 70 -5.08 -9.03 -3.63
N LYS A 71 -6.24 -8.94 -2.97
CA LYS A 71 -7.45 -8.38 -3.57
C LYS A 71 -7.28 -6.89 -3.89
N VAL A 72 -6.49 -6.18 -3.08
CA VAL A 72 -6.15 -4.77 -3.31
C VAL A 72 -5.06 -4.66 -4.38
N ARG A 73 -4.00 -5.47 -4.28
CA ARG A 73 -2.90 -5.48 -5.26
C ARG A 73 -3.37 -5.78 -6.69
N ASN A 74 -4.30 -6.71 -6.84
CA ASN A 74 -4.88 -7.06 -8.13
C ASN A 74 -5.69 -5.92 -8.78
N LYS A 75 -6.01 -4.87 -8.00
CA LYS A 75 -6.73 -3.67 -8.47
C LYS A 75 -5.82 -2.46 -8.66
N LYS A 76 -4.49 -2.59 -8.51
CA LYS A 76 -3.53 -1.47 -8.57
C LYS A 76 -3.69 -0.57 -9.81
N VAL A 77 -3.96 -1.16 -10.97
CA VAL A 77 -4.15 -0.39 -12.22
C VAL A 77 -5.40 0.48 -12.12
N LYS A 78 -6.53 -0.12 -11.72
CA LYS A 78 -7.79 0.62 -11.53
C LYS A 78 -7.68 1.67 -10.43
N ILE A 79 -6.92 1.40 -9.37
CA ILE A 79 -6.67 2.37 -8.31
C ILE A 79 -5.98 3.61 -8.88
N VAL A 80 -4.90 3.43 -9.65
CA VAL A 80 -4.17 4.53 -10.27
C VAL A 80 -5.05 5.28 -11.29
N GLU A 81 -5.84 4.57 -12.09
CA GLU A 81 -6.79 5.17 -13.03
C GLU A 81 -7.83 6.07 -12.33
N VAL A 82 -8.42 5.59 -11.24
CA VAL A 82 -9.43 6.33 -10.46
C VAL A 82 -8.82 7.54 -9.75
N LEU A 83 -7.62 7.38 -9.20
CA LEU A 83 -6.92 8.45 -8.49
C LEU A 83 -6.34 9.50 -9.43
N GLY A 84 -6.00 9.13 -10.68
CA GLY A 84 -5.20 9.98 -11.57
C GLY A 84 -3.80 10.28 -11.01
N TYR A 85 -3.36 9.51 -10.01
CA TYR A 85 -2.12 9.70 -9.25
C TYR A 85 -1.36 8.37 -9.20
N GLY A 86 -0.04 8.44 -9.34
CA GLY A 86 0.87 7.29 -9.47
C GLY A 86 1.16 6.55 -8.17
N LEU A 87 0.12 6.19 -7.40
CA LEU A 87 0.27 5.45 -6.15
C LEU A 87 0.79 4.03 -6.42
N ASN A 88 1.96 3.69 -5.88
CA ASN A 88 2.52 2.35 -6.05
C ASN A 88 1.98 1.40 -4.97
N VAL A 89 1.05 0.54 -5.36
CA VAL A 89 0.52 -0.53 -4.49
C VAL A 89 1.43 -1.75 -4.54
N MET A 90 2.01 -2.14 -3.41
CA MET A 90 2.94 -3.28 -3.31
C MET A 90 2.95 -3.95 -1.94
N THR A 91 3.56 -5.12 -1.84
CA THR A 91 3.82 -5.81 -0.57
C THR A 91 5.04 -5.25 0.15
N PRO A 92 5.15 -5.45 1.47
CA PRO A 92 6.37 -5.15 2.22
C PRO A 92 7.63 -5.73 1.59
N VAL A 93 7.56 -7.00 1.13
CA VAL A 93 8.70 -7.69 0.51
C VAL A 93 9.09 -7.06 -0.83
N GLU A 94 8.11 -6.68 -1.66
CA GLU A 94 8.37 -5.94 -2.90
C GLU A 94 9.00 -4.58 -2.61
N TYR A 95 8.56 -3.90 -1.55
CA TYR A 95 9.10 -2.61 -1.13
C TYR A 95 10.57 -2.72 -0.68
N ILE A 96 10.89 -3.67 0.19
CA ILE A 96 12.26 -3.92 0.66
C ILE A 96 13.18 -4.27 -0.52
N LYS A 97 12.73 -5.12 -1.45
CA LYS A 97 13.50 -5.44 -2.66
C LYS A 97 13.74 -4.22 -3.54
N LYS A 98 12.77 -3.31 -3.65
CA LYS A 98 12.92 -2.04 -4.37
C LYS A 98 13.92 -1.11 -3.67
N ARG A 99 13.99 -1.14 -2.34
CA ARG A 99 14.85 -0.25 -1.53
C ARG A 99 16.29 -0.77 -1.36
N GLY A 100 16.45 -2.09 -1.26
CA GLY A 100 17.74 -2.77 -1.04
C GLY A 100 18.42 -3.31 -2.30
N GLY A 101 17.83 -3.09 -3.48
CA GLY A 101 18.39 -3.53 -4.76
C GLY A 101 19.39 -2.52 -5.35
N GLY A 102 20.66 -2.68 -4.98
CA GLY A 102 21.86 -2.24 -5.70
C GLY A 102 22.80 -3.42 -5.90
#